data_AF-A0A833RKE1-F1
#
_entry.id   AF-A0A833RKE1-F1
#
_cell.length_a   1.000
_cell.length_b   1.000
_cell.length_c   1.000
_cell.angle_alpha   90.00
_cell.angle_beta   90.00
_cell.angle_gamma   90.00
#
_symmetry.space_group_name_H-M   'P 1'
#
loop_
_entity.id
_entity.type
_entity.pdbx_description
1 polymer ?
#
loop_
_entity_poly.entity_id
_entity_poly.type
_entity_poly.pdbx_seq_one_letter_code
_entity_poly.pdbx_strand_id
1 'polypeptide(L)'
;MKFAPILLLVAAIVFAAEEKKEEERPKTFRRLIPADVLRDFPGMCFASTRCATIEPTKSWDLTPFCGRSTCVPADDNSGRLFELVEDCGPLPKANPKCKLSDKTNKTALFPDCCPIFECEEGAKLEYPEIPTLPPPTEIVETEKTPEEAPTKA
;
A
#
# COMPACT_ATOMS: atom_id res chain seq x y z
N MET A 1 61.12 -1.93 25.46
CA MET A 1 61.39 -1.28 24.16
C MET A 1 61.20 -2.29 23.05
N LYS A 2 60.53 -1.87 21.96
CA LYS A 2 60.15 -2.62 20.73
C LYS A 2 58.81 -3.38 20.79
N PHE A 3 57.73 -2.66 20.46
CA PHE A 3 56.61 -3.22 19.70
C PHE A 3 56.27 -2.26 18.55
N ALA A 4 56.15 -2.84 17.37
CA ALA A 4 56.05 -2.20 16.07
C ALA A 4 54.75 -1.41 15.89
N PRO A 5 54.74 -0.31 15.10
CA PRO A 5 53.50 0.32 14.70
C PRO A 5 52.85 -0.52 13.60
N ILE A 6 51.73 -1.17 13.93
CA ILE A 6 50.82 -1.79 12.97
C ILE A 6 50.17 -0.65 12.19
N LEU A 7 50.64 -0.46 10.96
CA LEU A 7 50.08 0.41 9.94
C LEU A 7 48.70 -0.15 9.55
N LEU A 8 47.64 0.29 10.23
CA LEU A 8 46.27 -0.11 9.93
C LEU A 8 45.79 0.71 8.73
N LEU A 9 45.93 0.13 7.53
CA LEU A 9 45.31 0.62 6.30
C LEU A 9 43.78 0.61 6.47
N VAL A 10 43.20 1.77 6.72
CA VAL A 10 41.75 1.99 6.62
C VAL A 10 41.41 2.13 5.13
N ALA A 11 41.08 1.01 4.50
CA ALA A 11 40.49 1.00 3.17
C ALA A 11 39.06 1.54 3.29
N ALA A 12 38.85 2.79 2.87
CA ALA A 12 37.54 3.38 2.69
C ALA A 12 36.82 2.64 1.55
N ILE A 13 35.95 1.70 1.90
CA ILE A 13 35.00 1.11 0.96
C ILE A 13 33.91 2.16 0.75
N VAL A 14 34.08 2.97 -0.30
CA VAL A 14 33.04 3.87 -0.80
C VAL A 14 31.98 2.98 -1.45
N PHE A 15 30.93 2.66 -0.70
CA PHE A 15 29.69 2.14 -1.29
C PHE A 15 29.04 3.27 -2.06
N ALA A 16 29.29 3.31 -3.37
CA ALA A 16 28.48 4.06 -4.31
C ALA A 16 27.09 3.40 -4.33
N ALA A 17 26.17 3.93 -3.54
CA ALA A 17 24.76 3.67 -3.70
C ALA A 17 24.34 4.28 -5.04
N GLU A 18 24.21 3.45 -6.07
CA GLU A 18 23.55 3.85 -7.30
C GLU A 18 22.11 4.24 -6.96
N GLU A 19 21.82 5.54 -7.04
CA GLU A 19 20.46 6.06 -7.04
C GLU A 19 19.76 5.52 -8.29
N LYS A 20 19.05 4.39 -8.14
CA LYS A 20 18.03 4.00 -9.11
C LYS A 20 17.02 5.15 -9.15
N LYS A 21 17.07 5.90 -10.25
CA LYS A 21 16.04 6.86 -10.64
C LYS A 21 14.69 6.15 -10.55
N GLU A 22 13.96 6.38 -9.46
CA GLU A 22 12.60 5.87 -9.29
C GLU A 22 11.78 6.44 -10.45
N GLU A 23 11.52 5.61 -11.46
CA GLU A 23 10.44 5.88 -12.40
C GLU A 23 9.18 6.11 -11.55
N GLU A 24 8.52 7.24 -11.78
CA GLU A 24 7.36 7.72 -11.02
C GLU A 24 6.23 6.67 -11.05
N ARG A 25 6.30 5.71 -10.12
CA ARG A 25 5.34 4.63 -9.99
C ARG A 25 3.99 5.25 -9.63
N PRO A 26 2.88 4.84 -10.27
CA PRO A 26 1.56 5.32 -9.90
C PRO A 26 1.31 5.07 -8.40
N LYS A 27 0.87 6.10 -7.68
CA LYS A 27 0.51 6.00 -6.27
C LYS A 27 -0.59 4.95 -6.12
N THR A 28 -0.34 3.92 -5.32
CA THR A 28 -1.36 2.91 -4.99
C THR A 28 -2.45 3.56 -4.14
N PHE A 29 -3.71 3.30 -4.47
CA PHE A 29 -4.86 3.79 -3.73
C PHE A 29 -5.33 2.74 -2.73
N ARG A 30 -5.77 3.17 -1.55
CA ARG A 30 -6.24 2.29 -0.47
C ARG A 30 -7.65 2.68 -0.07
N ARG A 31 -8.53 1.70 0.07
CA ARG A 31 -9.91 1.90 0.56
C ARG A 31 -10.36 0.72 1.42
N LEU A 32 -11.11 1.02 2.46
CA LEU A 32 -11.78 0.03 3.30
C LEU A 32 -13.23 -0.10 2.86
N ILE A 33 -13.64 -1.33 2.55
CA ILE A 33 -15.02 -1.67 2.20
C ILE A 33 -15.53 -2.64 3.27
N PRO A 34 -16.76 -2.50 3.79
CA PRO A 34 -17.34 -3.53 4.65
C PRO A 34 -17.24 -4.88 3.93
N ALA A 35 -16.69 -5.90 4.60
CA ALA A 35 -16.51 -7.19 3.96
C ALA A 35 -17.87 -7.85 3.74
N ASP A 36 -18.05 -8.43 2.55
CA ASP A 36 -19.13 -9.38 2.33
C ASP A 36 -18.87 -10.62 3.20
N VAL A 37 -19.83 -10.97 4.04
CA VAL A 37 -19.76 -12.16 4.90
C VAL A 37 -20.87 -13.12 4.50
N LEU A 38 -20.52 -14.38 4.26
CA LEU A 38 -21.52 -15.40 3.96
C LEU A 38 -22.13 -15.93 5.25
N ARG A 39 -23.44 -16.17 5.24
CA ARG A 39 -24.17 -16.71 6.40
C ARG A 39 -23.57 -18.01 6.92
N ASP A 40 -23.12 -18.87 6.00
CA ASP A 40 -22.59 -20.19 6.32
C ASP A 40 -21.13 -20.13 6.82
N PHE A 41 -20.47 -18.97 6.65
CA PHE A 41 -19.06 -18.75 6.99
C PHE A 41 -18.87 -17.43 7.78
N PRO A 42 -19.46 -17.33 8.99
CA PRO A 42 -19.28 -16.15 9.82
C PRO A 42 -17.80 -15.98 10.20
N GLY A 43 -17.32 -14.74 10.20
CA GLY A 43 -15.92 -14.43 10.55
C GLY A 43 -14.91 -14.62 9.42
N MET A 44 -15.37 -14.82 8.18
CA MET A 44 -14.51 -14.81 6.99
C MET A 44 -14.98 -13.75 5.99
N CYS A 45 -14.05 -13.13 5.28
CA CYS A 45 -14.37 -12.25 4.15
C CYS A 45 -14.71 -13.09 2.92
N PHE A 46 -15.67 -12.67 2.10
CA PHE A 46 -15.96 -13.29 0.82
C PHE A 46 -15.26 -12.54 -0.32
N ALA A 47 -14.29 -13.18 -0.97
CA ALA A 47 -13.59 -12.66 -2.13
C ALA A 47 -14.42 -12.93 -3.40
N SER A 48 -15.19 -11.93 -3.84
CA SER A 48 -16.07 -12.03 -5.02
C SER A 48 -15.31 -12.41 -6.30
N THR A 49 -14.11 -11.85 -6.51
CA THR A 49 -13.24 -12.15 -7.68
C THR A 49 -12.77 -13.59 -7.74
N ARG A 50 -12.71 -14.28 -6.59
CA ARG A 50 -12.28 -15.69 -6.48
C ARG A 50 -13.42 -16.66 -6.18
N CYS A 51 -14.62 -16.14 -5.89
CA CYS A 51 -15.75 -16.92 -5.39
C CYS A 51 -15.36 -17.82 -4.19
N ALA A 52 -14.60 -17.26 -3.24
CA ALA A 52 -14.04 -18.01 -2.12
C ALA A 52 -14.06 -17.20 -0.82
N THR A 53 -14.08 -17.90 0.33
CA THR A 53 -13.93 -17.28 1.64
C THR A 53 -12.46 -17.17 2.03
N ILE A 54 -12.10 -16.05 2.66
CA ILE A 54 -10.74 -15.71 3.05
C ILE A 54 -10.71 -15.41 4.55
N GLU A 55 -9.76 -16.03 5.26
CA GLU A 55 -9.56 -15.81 6.69
C GLU A 55 -9.10 -14.36 6.98
N PRO A 56 -9.41 -13.82 8.18
CA PRO A 56 -8.85 -12.56 8.62
C PRO A 56 -7.33 -12.53 8.48
N THR A 57 -6.78 -11.35 8.17
CA THR A 57 -5.36 -11.05 7.89
C THR A 57 -4.79 -11.61 6.58
N LYS A 58 -5.55 -12.42 5.83
CA LYS A 58 -5.09 -12.95 4.55
C LYS A 58 -5.40 -12.00 3.40
N SER A 59 -4.51 -12.02 2.41
CA SER A 59 -4.63 -11.23 1.19
C SER A 59 -4.85 -12.09 -0.05
N TRP A 60 -5.50 -11.53 -1.06
CA TRP A 60 -5.70 -12.14 -2.37
C TRP A 60 -5.54 -11.11 -3.48
N ASP A 61 -5.18 -11.55 -4.68
CA ASP A 61 -5.20 -10.68 -5.86
C ASP A 61 -6.62 -10.50 -6.40
N LEU A 62 -6.85 -9.36 -7.05
CA LEU A 62 -8.14 -8.98 -7.60
C LEU A 62 -8.30 -9.32 -9.09
N THR A 63 -7.51 -10.24 -9.64
CA THR A 63 -7.57 -10.63 -11.06
C THR A 63 -9.03 -10.90 -11.47
N PRO A 64 -9.51 -10.29 -12.58
CA PRO A 64 -8.76 -9.62 -13.66
C PRO A 64 -8.40 -8.15 -13.42
N PHE A 65 -8.71 -7.58 -12.26
CA PHE A 65 -8.35 -6.21 -11.91
C PHE A 65 -6.93 -6.15 -11.32
N CYS A 66 -6.20 -5.07 -11.58
CA CYS A 66 -4.90 -4.85 -10.98
C CYS A 66 -5.06 -4.27 -9.56
N GLY A 67 -5.08 -5.16 -8.59
CA GLY A 67 -5.18 -4.81 -7.18
C GLY A 67 -4.98 -6.01 -6.27
N ARG A 68 -4.94 -5.74 -4.98
CA ARG A 68 -4.88 -6.73 -3.91
C ARG A 68 -5.90 -6.34 -2.84
N SER A 69 -6.59 -7.34 -2.32
CA SER A 69 -7.44 -7.18 -1.16
C SER A 69 -6.87 -7.90 0.05
N THR A 70 -7.17 -7.40 1.24
CA THR A 70 -6.84 -8.03 2.51
C THR A 70 -8.05 -8.02 3.43
N CYS A 71 -8.37 -9.18 4.02
CA CYS A 71 -9.42 -9.28 5.02
C CYS A 71 -8.89 -8.72 6.34
N VAL A 72 -9.47 -7.64 6.85
CA VAL A 72 -9.02 -6.99 8.09
C VAL A 72 -10.17 -6.91 9.10
N PRO A 73 -9.92 -7.20 10.40
CA PRO A 73 -10.91 -6.96 11.43
C PRO A 73 -11.12 -5.46 11.66
N ALA A 74 -12.30 -5.10 12.14
CA ALA A 74 -12.56 -3.76 12.64
C ALA A 74 -11.76 -3.48 13.93
N ASP A 75 -11.24 -2.26 14.07
CA ASP A 75 -10.44 -1.85 15.24
C ASP A 75 -11.25 -1.73 16.55
N ASP A 76 -12.57 -1.76 16.45
CA ASP A 76 -13.50 -1.58 17.58
C ASP A 76 -13.86 -2.89 18.31
N ASN A 77 -13.20 -4.01 17.99
CA ASN A 77 -13.48 -5.35 18.53
C ASN A 77 -14.95 -5.80 18.33
N SER A 78 -15.68 -5.19 17.39
CA SER A 78 -17.09 -5.57 17.12
C SER A 78 -17.24 -6.92 16.41
N GLY A 79 -16.14 -7.55 16.00
CA GLY A 79 -16.13 -8.75 15.16
C GLY A 79 -16.51 -8.50 13.70
N ARG A 80 -16.75 -7.23 13.32
CA ARG A 80 -16.94 -6.84 11.92
C ARG A 80 -15.65 -7.01 11.14
N LEU A 81 -15.79 -7.30 9.86
CA LEU A 81 -14.69 -7.45 8.92
C LEU A 81 -14.79 -6.39 7.83
N PHE A 82 -13.63 -5.95 7.35
CA PHE A 82 -13.46 -5.08 6.21
C PHE A 82 -12.56 -5.75 5.17
N GLU A 83 -12.80 -5.44 3.92
CA GLU A 83 -11.89 -5.69 2.82
C GLU A 83 -11.08 -4.41 2.58
N LEU A 84 -9.78 -4.46 2.93
CA LEU A 84 -8.82 -3.42 2.55
C LEU A 84 -8.39 -3.67 1.11
N VAL A 85 -8.90 -2.86 0.20
CA VAL A 85 -8.58 -2.89 -1.23
C VAL A 85 -7.44 -1.93 -1.51
N GLU A 86 -6.37 -2.45 -2.11
CA GLU A 86 -5.25 -1.69 -2.66
C GLU A 86 -5.22 -1.85 -4.18
N ASP A 87 -5.35 -0.76 -4.93
CA ASP A 87 -5.38 -0.79 -6.39
C ASP A 87 -4.59 0.39 -7.00
N CYS A 88 -4.58 0.49 -8.32
CA CYS A 88 -3.84 1.54 -9.03
C CYS A 88 -4.52 2.92 -9.00
N GLY A 89 -5.67 3.05 -8.33
CA GLY A 89 -6.43 4.29 -8.29
C GLY A 89 -7.18 4.61 -9.59
N PRO A 90 -7.74 5.83 -9.69
CA PRO A 90 -8.50 6.25 -10.86
C PRO A 90 -7.59 6.39 -12.07
N LEU A 91 -8.09 6.03 -13.25
CA LEU A 91 -7.39 6.32 -14.49
C LEU A 91 -7.38 7.84 -14.75
N PRO A 92 -6.29 8.38 -15.32
CA PRO A 92 -6.26 9.79 -15.68
C PRO A 92 -7.30 10.10 -16.75
N LYS A 93 -7.72 11.37 -16.80
CA LYS A 93 -8.55 11.88 -17.89
C LYS A 93 -7.83 11.70 -19.23
N ALA A 94 -8.59 11.42 -20.27
CA ALA A 94 -8.04 11.24 -21.61
C ALA A 94 -7.23 12.48 -22.03
N ASN A 95 -5.95 12.27 -22.33
CA ASN A 95 -5.04 13.30 -22.82
C ASN A 95 -4.37 12.78 -24.09
N PRO A 96 -4.58 13.40 -25.27
CA PRO A 96 -3.99 12.92 -26.52
C PRO A 96 -2.45 12.97 -26.55
N LYS A 97 -1.83 13.73 -25.64
CA LYS A 97 -0.37 13.86 -25.51
C LYS A 97 0.24 12.84 -24.54
N CYS A 98 -0.56 11.97 -23.95
CA CYS A 98 -0.10 10.92 -23.04
C CYS A 98 -0.65 9.58 -23.49
N LYS A 99 0.23 8.58 -23.62
CA LYS A 99 -0.12 7.21 -24.01
C LYS A 99 0.23 6.23 -22.91
N LEU A 100 -0.43 5.08 -22.90
CA LEU A 100 -0.01 3.95 -22.07
C LEU A 100 1.35 3.47 -22.58
N SER A 101 2.33 3.38 -21.68
CA SER A 101 3.68 2.90 -21.97
C SER A 101 3.67 1.41 -22.28
N ASP A 102 4.50 1.00 -23.23
CA ASP A 102 4.77 -0.41 -23.57
C ASP A 102 5.42 -1.17 -22.40
N LYS A 103 5.95 -0.45 -21.40
CA LYS A 103 6.45 -1.03 -20.15
C LYS A 103 5.34 -1.56 -19.23
N THR A 104 4.08 -1.20 -19.50
CA THR A 104 2.94 -1.64 -18.68
C THR A 104 2.68 -3.14 -18.89
N ASN A 105 2.96 -3.96 -17.88
CA ASN A 105 2.59 -5.38 -17.90
C ASN A 105 1.28 -5.65 -17.16
N LYS A 106 0.15 -5.58 -17.87
CA LYS A 106 -1.20 -5.79 -17.30
C LYS A 106 -1.42 -7.18 -16.68
N THR A 107 -0.56 -8.16 -16.97
CA THR A 107 -0.67 -9.54 -16.44
C THR A 107 0.21 -9.79 -15.22
N ALA A 108 1.03 -8.81 -14.82
CA ALA A 108 1.84 -8.91 -13.62
C ALA A 108 0.97 -8.91 -12.35
N LEU A 109 1.56 -9.27 -11.23
CA LEU A 109 0.89 -9.14 -9.93
C LEU A 109 0.90 -7.68 -9.48
N PHE A 110 -0.12 -7.29 -8.72
CA PHE A 110 -0.13 -5.96 -8.09
C PHE A 110 1.07 -5.82 -7.13
N PRO A 111 1.81 -4.69 -7.20
CA PRO A 111 1.47 -3.43 -7.87
C PRO A 111 2.12 -3.24 -9.26
N ASP A 112 2.71 -4.27 -9.85
CA ASP A 112 3.48 -4.17 -11.10
C ASP A 112 2.58 -4.17 -12.35
N CYS A 113 1.31 -4.54 -12.20
CA CYS A 113 0.31 -4.43 -13.27
C CYS A 113 -0.28 -3.02 -13.43
N CYS A 114 0.12 -2.05 -12.60
CA CYS A 114 -0.42 -0.71 -12.67
C CYS A 114 -0.01 0.02 -13.97
N PRO A 115 -0.91 0.82 -14.56
CA PRO A 115 -0.65 1.49 -15.83
C PRO A 115 0.45 2.54 -15.69
N ILE A 116 1.46 2.45 -16.54
CA ILE A 116 2.51 3.46 -16.67
C ILE A 116 2.20 4.29 -17.91
N PHE A 117 2.21 5.60 -17.79
CA PHE A 117 1.91 6.51 -18.90
C PHE A 117 3.15 7.30 -19.30
N GLU A 118 3.36 7.44 -20.60
CA GLU A 118 4.39 8.28 -21.20
C GLU A 118 3.72 9.48 -21.87
N CYS A 119 4.15 10.68 -21.50
CA CYS A 119 3.63 11.94 -22.01
C CYS A 119 4.70 12.68 -22.82
N GLU A 120 4.26 13.42 -23.84
CA GLU A 120 5.11 14.40 -24.54
C GLU A 120 5.61 15.48 -23.56
N GLU A 121 6.73 16.13 -23.90
CA GLU A 121 7.34 17.15 -23.03
C GLU A 121 6.33 18.26 -22.66
N GLY A 122 6.18 18.49 -21.36
CA GLY A 122 5.27 19.50 -20.81
C GLY A 122 3.81 19.05 -20.68
N ALA A 123 3.43 17.87 -21.18
CA ALA A 123 2.10 17.31 -20.95
C ALA A 123 2.03 16.63 -19.58
N LYS A 124 0.94 16.88 -18.85
CA LYS A 124 0.67 16.27 -17.54
C LYS A 124 -0.66 15.53 -17.57
N LEU A 125 -0.74 14.46 -16.79
CA LEU A 125 -1.97 13.71 -16.57
C LEU A 125 -2.79 14.40 -15.48
N GLU A 126 -4.06 14.63 -15.79
CA GLU A 126 -5.03 15.06 -14.80
C GLU A 126 -5.82 13.85 -14.32
N TYR A 127 -5.87 13.64 -13.01
CA TYR A 127 -6.66 12.59 -12.41
C TYR A 127 -8.03 13.13 -11.96
N PRO A 128 -9.11 12.34 -12.05
CA PRO A 128 -10.38 12.69 -11.43
C PRO A 128 -10.20 12.97 -9.93
N GLU A 129 -10.87 14.00 -9.43
CA GLU A 129 -10.97 14.23 -7.98
C GLU A 129 -11.84 13.12 -7.38
N ILE A 130 -11.22 12.27 -6.58
CA ILE A 130 -11.96 11.33 -5.73
C ILE A 130 -12.29 12.05 -4.43
N PRO A 131 -13.52 11.92 -3.90
CA PRO A 131 -13.80 12.28 -2.52
C PRO A 131 -12.83 11.53 -1.59
N THR A 132 -11.82 12.22 -1.10
CA THR A 132 -10.82 11.62 -0.22
C THR A 132 -11.45 11.38 1.13
N LEU A 133 -11.47 10.11 1.56
CA LEU A 133 -11.50 9.84 3.00
C LEU A 133 -10.22 10.45 3.60
N PRO A 134 -10.28 11.04 4.80
CA PRO A 134 -9.11 11.62 5.44
C PRO A 134 -7.98 10.58 5.48
N PRO A 135 -6.71 10.99 5.28
CA PRO A 135 -5.58 10.06 5.29
C PRO A 135 -5.59 9.26 6.61
N PRO A 136 -5.23 7.96 6.59
CA PRO A 136 -5.04 7.21 7.81
C PRO A 136 -4.05 8.00 8.66
N THR A 137 -4.48 8.44 9.84
CA THR A 137 -3.61 9.12 10.78
C THR A 137 -2.44 8.17 11.02
N GLU A 138 -1.23 8.61 10.67
CA GLU A 138 -0.02 7.88 11.05
C GLU A 138 -0.15 7.55 12.53
N ILE A 139 0.06 6.29 12.87
CA ILE A 139 0.19 5.76 14.22
C ILE A 139 1.28 6.54 14.96
N VAL A 140 0.91 7.70 15.52
CA VAL A 140 1.70 8.39 16.52
C VAL A 140 1.45 7.62 17.81
N GLU A 141 2.41 6.75 18.15
CA GLU A 141 2.62 6.25 19.51
C GLU A 141 2.51 7.43 20.46
N THR A 142 1.35 7.54 21.13
CA THR A 142 1.21 8.41 22.28
C THR A 142 1.14 7.48 23.47
N GLU A 143 2.32 7.20 24.05
CA GLU A 143 2.42 6.74 25.43
C GLU A 143 1.51 7.64 26.28
N LYS A 144 0.42 7.07 26.79
CA LYS A 144 -0.42 7.72 27.78
C LYS A 144 -0.15 7.05 29.12
N THR A 145 0.72 7.68 29.89
CA THR A 145 0.83 7.54 31.35
C THR A 145 -0.57 7.59 31.98
N PRO A 146 -0.91 6.69 32.94
CA PRO A 146 -2.21 6.71 33.60
C PRO A 146 -2.26 7.81 34.67
N GLU A 147 -3.23 8.71 34.55
CA GLU A 147 -3.57 9.71 35.57
C GLU A 147 -4.53 9.09 36.60
N GLU A 148 -4.17 9.27 37.87
CA GLU A 148 -4.73 8.69 39.08
C GLU A 148 -6.15 9.19 39.39
N ALA A 149 -7.02 8.29 39.85
CA ALA A 149 -8.40 8.59 40.28
C ALA A 149 -8.45 9.24 41.67
N PRO A 150 -9.37 10.18 41.95
CA PRO A 150 -9.50 10.75 43.30
C PRO A 150 -10.32 9.82 44.20
N THR A 151 -9.72 9.45 45.34
CA THR A 151 -10.36 8.70 46.43
C THR A 151 -11.25 9.65 47.26
N LYS A 152 -12.48 9.21 47.53
CA LYS A 152 -13.46 9.83 48.41
C LYS A 152 -13.26 9.36 49.85
N ALA A 153 -13.15 10.28 50.81
CA ALA A 153 -13.42 10.09 52.23
C ALA A 153 -14.02 11.38 52.80
#